data_AF-A0A1V6DYA4-F1
#
_entry.id   AF-A0A1V6DYA4-F1
#
_cell.length_a   1.000
_cell.length_b   1.000
_cell.length_c   1.000
_cell.angle_alpha   90.00
_cell.angle_beta   90.00
_cell.angle_gamma   90.00
#
_symmetry.space_group_name_H-M   'P 1'
#
loop_
_entity.id
_entity.type
_entity.pdbx_description
1 polymer ?
#
loop_
_entity_poly.entity_id
_entity_poly.type
_entity_poly.pdbx_seq_one_letter_code
_entity_poly.pdbx_strand_id
1 'polypeptide(L)'
;MRARKTVEFNQVIGDFPSDQKTFSAKIKINVTEKDILFNDVGMIEKTINVDTDDVKTQNFTYNIELRENRFGKTWGKSAAIFEVTIEALVTETIRYIPDVNNGWLKVKITNGEIVSLPAFLKVQSGYIESGREYFTILEGQYKGQKASVSLDNANNGNSRLLADVKHEPLIHLRYSISQKKLIIGNKKYKATDHAETPWKKGRYDIELPDYPHLGGEYYENRSFRAKSWFRVGHDGERYLHTGSHSLGCITITEIEKWNEIYNKLIKARKGDFLSVGVLEVVD
;
A
#
# COMPACT_ATOMS: atom_id res chain seq x y z
N MET A 1 7.59 -45.72 -10.48
CA MET A 1 8.32 -45.62 -9.19
C MET A 1 7.33 -45.16 -8.13
N ARG A 2 7.30 -45.76 -6.94
CA ARG A 2 6.55 -45.21 -5.79
C ARG A 2 7.48 -44.28 -5.03
N ALA A 3 7.13 -42.99 -4.91
CA ALA A 3 7.82 -42.08 -4.02
C ALA A 3 7.77 -42.65 -2.59
N ARG A 4 8.93 -42.84 -1.95
CA ARG A 4 8.99 -43.43 -0.60
C ARG A 4 8.58 -42.43 0.49
N LYS A 5 8.71 -41.12 0.24
CA LYS A 5 8.36 -40.04 1.16
C LYS A 5 8.32 -38.70 0.41
N THR A 6 7.31 -37.87 0.68
CA THR A 6 7.24 -36.46 0.24
C THR A 6 7.39 -35.58 1.46
N VAL A 7 8.12 -34.48 1.34
CA VAL A 7 8.28 -33.47 2.40
C VAL A 7 8.04 -32.10 1.76
N GLU A 8 7.08 -31.34 2.29
CA GLU A 8 6.84 -29.96 1.86
C GLU A 8 7.81 -29.03 2.59
N PHE A 9 8.59 -28.27 1.82
CA PHE A 9 9.40 -27.17 2.31
C PHE A 9 8.70 -25.87 1.92
N ASN A 10 7.75 -25.41 2.77
CA ASN A 10 6.99 -24.16 2.59
C ASN A 10 7.82 -22.91 2.89
N GLN A 11 9.02 -22.82 2.29
CA GLN A 11 9.94 -21.73 2.49
C GLN A 11 9.91 -20.79 1.29
N VAL A 12 9.59 -19.52 1.53
CA VAL A 12 9.68 -18.47 0.51
C VAL A 12 11.14 -18.26 0.12
N ILE A 13 11.44 -18.42 -1.17
CA ILE A 13 12.80 -18.34 -1.72
C ILE A 13 13.14 -16.89 -2.13
N GLY A 14 12.14 -16.06 -2.46
CA GLY A 14 12.29 -14.63 -2.71
C GLY A 14 11.05 -13.98 -3.32
N ASP A 15 11.00 -12.65 -3.27
CA ASP A 15 10.00 -11.81 -3.92
C ASP A 15 10.66 -10.94 -4.99
N PHE A 16 10.12 -10.97 -6.20
CA PHE A 16 10.73 -10.31 -7.35
C PHE A 16 9.71 -9.40 -8.05
N PRO A 17 9.93 -8.07 -8.06
CA PRO A 17 9.12 -7.19 -8.90
C PRO A 17 9.45 -7.45 -10.37
N SER A 18 8.44 -7.49 -11.23
CA SER A 18 8.61 -7.63 -12.66
C SER A 18 7.65 -6.71 -13.43
N ASP A 19 8.16 -6.11 -14.49
CA ASP A 19 7.45 -5.25 -15.44
C ASP A 19 7.33 -5.87 -16.83
N GLN A 20 7.75 -7.14 -16.96
CA GLN A 20 7.76 -7.89 -18.22
C GLN A 20 6.62 -8.91 -18.19
N LYS A 21 5.95 -9.09 -19.34
CA LYS A 21 4.93 -10.15 -19.52
C LYS A 21 5.41 -11.55 -19.11
N THR A 22 6.72 -11.77 -19.16
CA THR A 22 7.34 -13.01 -18.69
C THR A 22 8.52 -12.66 -17.81
N PHE A 23 8.43 -12.98 -16.52
CA PHE A 23 9.55 -12.89 -15.61
C PHE A 23 10.46 -14.12 -15.79
N SER A 24 11.73 -13.89 -16.13
CA SER A 24 12.71 -14.97 -16.33
C SER A 24 13.76 -14.95 -15.22
N ALA A 25 13.94 -16.07 -14.51
CA ALA A 25 14.96 -16.19 -13.47
C ALA A 25 15.79 -17.46 -13.64
N LYS A 26 17.12 -17.32 -13.51
CA LYS A 26 18.02 -18.48 -13.41
C LYS A 26 18.00 -19.03 -11.99
N ILE A 27 17.67 -20.30 -11.88
CA ILE A 27 17.69 -21.05 -10.62
C ILE A 27 18.82 -22.06 -10.63
N LYS A 28 19.42 -22.25 -9.45
CA LYS A 28 20.39 -23.30 -9.17
C LYS A 28 19.92 -24.07 -7.96
N ILE A 29 19.61 -25.35 -8.13
CA ILE A 29 19.17 -26.23 -7.05
C ILE A 29 20.30 -27.22 -6.79
N ASN A 30 20.78 -27.25 -5.55
CA ASN A 30 21.73 -28.25 -5.05
C ASN A 30 21.01 -29.12 -4.02
N VAL A 31 20.99 -30.43 -4.26
CA VAL A 31 20.50 -31.42 -3.30
C VAL A 31 21.69 -32.19 -2.78
N THR A 32 21.75 -32.38 -1.47
CA THR A 32 22.80 -33.15 -0.80
C THR A 32 22.15 -34.13 0.16
N GLU A 33 22.30 -35.42 -0.13
CA GLU A 33 22.01 -36.48 0.83
C GLU A 33 23.24 -36.69 1.71
N LYS A 34 23.06 -36.56 3.02
CA LYS A 34 24.16 -36.68 3.99
C LYS A 34 24.24 -38.12 4.48
N ASP A 35 25.27 -38.85 4.05
CA ASP A 35 25.61 -40.15 4.62
C ASP A 35 26.85 -40.10 5.52
N ILE A 36 27.05 -41.18 6.27
CA ILE A 36 28.10 -41.31 7.30
C ILE A 36 29.51 -41.19 6.72
N LEU A 37 29.71 -41.57 5.46
CA LEU A 37 31.05 -41.66 4.84
C LEU A 37 31.22 -40.80 3.58
N PHE A 38 30.18 -40.64 2.74
CA PHE A 38 30.24 -39.87 1.50
C PHE A 38 28.89 -39.23 1.23
N ASN A 39 28.84 -37.93 0.91
CA ASN A 39 27.57 -37.29 0.54
C ASN A 39 27.26 -37.55 -0.92
N ASP A 40 26.00 -37.86 -1.21
CA ASP A 40 25.50 -37.86 -2.58
C ASP A 40 25.02 -36.45 -2.93
N VAL A 41 25.44 -35.94 -4.09
CA VAL A 41 25.13 -34.58 -4.52
C VAL A 41 24.51 -34.59 -5.91
N GLY A 42 23.42 -33.86 -6.05
CA GLY A 42 22.78 -33.58 -7.34
C GLY A 42 22.66 -32.08 -7.54
N MET A 43 22.86 -31.63 -8.79
CA MET A 43 22.78 -30.21 -9.14
C MET A 43 22.02 -30.04 -10.44
N ILE A 44 21.17 -29.02 -10.48
CA ILE A 44 20.55 -28.56 -11.72
C ILE A 44 20.58 -27.03 -11.79
N GLU A 45 20.84 -26.52 -12.99
CA GLU A 45 20.70 -25.11 -13.34
C GLU A 45 19.69 -24.97 -14.47
N LYS A 46 18.65 -24.17 -14.25
CA LYS A 46 17.55 -23.94 -15.20
C LYS A 46 17.11 -22.48 -15.17
N THR A 47 16.40 -22.08 -16.21
CA THR A 47 15.65 -20.83 -16.22
C THR A 47 14.18 -21.16 -16.01
N ILE A 48 13.55 -20.49 -15.04
CA ILE A 48 12.09 -20.44 -14.93
C ILE A 48 11.59 -19.22 -15.70
N ASN A 49 10.43 -19.38 -16.33
CA ASN A 49 9.72 -18.32 -17.03
C ASN A 49 8.32 -18.26 -16.43
N VAL A 50 8.03 -17.21 -15.68
CA VAL A 50 6.74 -17.00 -15.02
C VAL A 50 5.93 -16.06 -15.91
N ASP A 51 4.74 -16.49 -16.33
CA ASP A 51 3.79 -15.62 -17.03
C ASP A 51 3.20 -14.63 -16.01
N THR A 52 3.49 -13.34 -16.15
CA THR A 52 3.00 -12.33 -15.19
C THR A 52 1.53 -12.00 -15.39
N ASP A 53 0.90 -12.44 -16.49
CA ASP A 53 -0.54 -12.28 -16.70
C ASP A 53 -1.34 -13.41 -16.03
N ASP A 54 -0.69 -14.53 -15.64
CA ASP A 54 -1.34 -15.64 -14.94
C ASP A 54 -1.16 -15.54 -13.43
N VAL A 55 -2.22 -15.07 -12.76
CA VAL A 55 -2.32 -14.92 -11.31
C VAL A 55 -2.47 -16.26 -10.56
N LYS A 56 -2.59 -17.38 -11.27
CA LYS A 56 -2.59 -18.71 -10.65
C LYS A 56 -1.17 -19.15 -10.30
N THR A 57 -1.06 -20.05 -9.32
CA THR A 57 0.21 -20.69 -9.00
C THR A 57 0.76 -21.43 -10.23
N GLN A 58 1.98 -21.10 -10.62
CA GLN A 58 2.72 -21.73 -11.70
C GLN A 58 3.80 -22.65 -11.10
N ASN A 59 3.78 -23.92 -11.50
CA ASN A 59 4.63 -24.95 -10.92
C ASN A 59 5.77 -25.34 -11.88
N PHE A 60 6.99 -25.33 -11.36
CA PHE A 60 8.20 -25.74 -12.06
C PHE A 60 8.81 -26.95 -11.35
N THR A 61 8.58 -28.15 -11.91
CA THR A 61 9.05 -29.41 -11.34
C THR A 61 10.34 -29.89 -12.00
N TYR A 62 11.31 -30.27 -11.18
CA TYR A 62 12.62 -30.75 -11.60
C TYR A 62 12.95 -32.07 -10.93
N ASN A 63 13.44 -33.02 -11.73
CA ASN A 63 14.00 -34.28 -11.22
C ASN A 63 15.52 -34.13 -11.10
N ILE A 64 16.02 -34.27 -9.88
CA ILE A 64 17.44 -34.16 -9.55
C ILE A 64 17.93 -35.56 -9.22
N GLU A 65 18.79 -36.09 -10.08
CA GLU A 65 19.47 -37.36 -9.84
C GLU A 65 20.64 -37.14 -8.87
N LEU A 66 20.68 -37.92 -7.80
CA LEU A 66 21.84 -38.06 -6.94
C LEU A 66 22.59 -39.34 -7.31
N ARG A 67 23.91 -39.20 -7.36
CA ARG A 67 24.83 -40.31 -7.58
C ARG A 67 25.95 -40.26 -6.56
N GLU A 68 26.34 -41.45 -6.10
CA GLU A 68 27.42 -41.60 -5.16
C GLU A 68 28.75 -41.20 -5.79
N ASN A 69 29.44 -40.24 -5.15
CA ASN A 69 30.73 -39.74 -5.60
C ASN A 69 31.81 -40.13 -4.59
N ARG A 70 32.59 -41.16 -4.95
CA ARG A 70 33.75 -41.62 -4.16
C ARG A 70 35.03 -41.21 -4.87
N PHE A 71 35.86 -40.40 -4.20
CA PHE A 71 37.17 -39.97 -4.72
C PHE A 71 37.12 -39.39 -6.16
N GLY A 72 36.07 -38.62 -6.48
CA GLY A 72 35.90 -37.98 -7.80
C GLY A 72 35.42 -38.91 -8.91
N LYS A 73 35.03 -40.15 -8.59
CA LYS A 73 34.45 -41.11 -9.54
C LYS A 73 33.02 -41.47 -9.14
N THR A 74 32.12 -41.38 -10.11
CA THR A 74 30.72 -41.82 -9.98
C THR A 74 30.70 -43.34 -9.78
N TRP A 75 30.08 -43.81 -8.70
CA TRP A 75 30.04 -45.23 -8.32
C TRP A 75 28.59 -45.75 -8.30
N GLY A 76 28.39 -46.99 -8.77
CA GLY A 76 27.07 -47.64 -8.78
C GLY A 76 26.19 -47.33 -10.00
N LYS A 77 25.19 -48.20 -10.24
CA LYS A 77 24.16 -48.04 -11.29
C LYS A 77 22.85 -47.43 -10.75
N SER A 78 22.71 -47.36 -9.43
CA SER A 78 21.52 -46.90 -8.75
C SER A 78 21.60 -45.38 -8.58
N ALA A 79 20.55 -44.66 -8.98
CA ALA A 79 20.42 -43.23 -8.75
C ALA A 79 19.19 -42.98 -7.86
N ALA A 80 19.33 -42.14 -6.84
CA ALA A 80 18.18 -41.57 -6.15
C ALA A 80 17.66 -40.39 -6.97
N ILE A 81 16.34 -40.27 -7.09
CA ILE A 81 15.70 -39.18 -7.83
C ILE A 81 14.89 -38.37 -6.85
N PHE A 82 15.22 -37.08 -6.73
CA PHE A 82 14.47 -36.12 -5.95
C PHE A 82 13.65 -35.25 -6.89
N GLU A 83 12.34 -35.23 -6.67
CA GLU A 83 11.44 -34.31 -7.34
C GLU A 83 11.35 -33.03 -6.50
N VAL A 84 11.72 -31.90 -7.11
CA VAL A 84 11.64 -30.58 -6.48
C VAL A 84 10.70 -29.71 -7.30
N THR A 85 9.64 -29.21 -6.67
CA THR A 85 8.71 -28.26 -7.28
C THR A 85 8.97 -26.87 -6.70
N ILE A 86 9.16 -25.91 -7.60
CA ILE A 86 9.15 -24.49 -7.26
C ILE A 86 7.80 -23.93 -7.68
N GLU A 87 7.13 -23.27 -6.76
CA GLU A 87 5.85 -22.59 -7.00
C GLU A 87 6.12 -21.09 -7.16
N ALA A 88 5.60 -20.49 -8.23
CA ALA A 88 5.59 -19.05 -8.42
C ALA A 88 4.16 -18.54 -8.39
N LEU A 89 3.89 -17.51 -7.60
CA LEU A 89 2.59 -16.86 -7.52
C LEU A 89 2.76 -15.39 -7.93
N VAL A 90 2.01 -14.98 -8.94
CA VAL A 90 1.95 -13.58 -9.33
C VAL A 90 0.89 -12.90 -8.48
N THR A 91 1.34 -12.07 -7.54
CA THR A 91 0.43 -11.30 -6.68
C THR A 91 0.42 -9.84 -7.11
N GLU A 92 -0.78 -9.31 -7.33
CA GLU A 92 -0.96 -7.86 -7.40
C GLU A 92 -0.58 -7.25 -6.05
N THR A 93 0.50 -6.46 -6.02
CA THR A 93 1.05 -5.96 -4.76
C THR A 93 0.33 -4.68 -4.36
N ILE A 94 -0.31 -4.71 -3.19
CA ILE A 94 -0.84 -3.49 -2.57
C ILE A 94 0.32 -2.60 -2.13
N ARG A 95 0.33 -1.38 -2.65
CA ARG A 95 1.27 -0.32 -2.29
C ARG A 95 0.50 0.89 -1.78
N TYR A 96 1.24 1.91 -1.35
CA TYR A 96 0.66 3.11 -0.77
C TYR A 96 1.30 4.37 -1.31
N ILE A 97 0.51 5.42 -1.42
CA ILE A 97 1.01 6.74 -1.80
C ILE A 97 2.01 7.24 -0.73
N PRO A 98 3.20 7.70 -1.12
CA PRO A 98 4.18 8.23 -0.18
C PRO A 98 3.74 9.55 0.41
N ASP A 99 4.25 9.84 1.59
CA ASP A 99 4.01 11.09 2.29
C ASP A 99 5.03 12.15 1.85
N VAL A 100 4.74 12.83 0.74
CA VAL A 100 5.59 13.87 0.13
C VAL A 100 4.80 15.15 -0.06
N ASN A 101 5.46 16.29 -0.27
CA ASN A 101 4.84 17.59 -0.61
C ASN A 101 3.58 17.89 0.22
N ASN A 102 3.73 17.97 1.54
CA ASN A 102 2.62 18.29 2.46
C ASN A 102 1.51 17.22 2.52
N GLY A 103 1.78 16.02 1.98
CA GLY A 103 0.89 14.85 2.06
C GLY A 103 0.23 14.50 0.74
N TRP A 104 0.82 14.93 -0.38
CA TRP A 104 0.22 14.84 -1.71
C TRP A 104 1.25 14.39 -2.75
N LEU A 105 0.97 13.27 -3.40
CA LEU A 105 1.71 12.85 -4.60
C LEU A 105 0.91 13.25 -5.84
N LYS A 106 1.54 13.97 -6.77
CA LYS A 106 0.96 14.24 -8.08
C LYS A 106 1.14 13.02 -8.99
N VAL A 107 0.05 12.59 -9.62
CA VAL A 107 0.00 11.42 -10.51
C VAL A 107 -0.76 11.77 -11.78
N LYS A 108 -0.53 11.02 -12.85
CA LYS A 108 -1.26 11.17 -14.12
C LYS A 108 -2.31 10.07 -14.22
N ILE A 109 -3.59 10.43 -14.27
CA ILE A 109 -4.70 9.48 -14.46
C ILE A 109 -4.97 9.21 -15.95
N THR A 110 -5.84 8.25 -16.26
CA THR A 110 -6.03 7.67 -17.61
C THR A 110 -6.42 8.69 -18.69
N ASN A 111 -7.15 9.74 -18.34
CA ASN A 111 -7.52 10.84 -19.26
C ASN A 111 -6.37 11.82 -19.55
N GLY A 112 -5.20 11.62 -18.92
CA GLY A 112 -4.02 12.46 -19.05
C GLY A 112 -3.94 13.62 -18.05
N GLU A 113 -4.97 13.82 -17.23
CA GLU A 113 -5.02 14.84 -16.18
C GLU A 113 -4.02 14.52 -15.05
N ILE A 114 -3.49 15.58 -14.45
CA ILE A 114 -2.63 15.49 -13.27
C ILE A 114 -3.48 15.76 -12.04
N VAL A 115 -3.59 14.75 -11.17
CA VAL A 115 -4.33 14.85 -9.91
C VAL A 115 -3.39 14.62 -8.72
N SER A 116 -3.77 15.14 -7.56
CA SER A 116 -3.02 14.92 -6.31
C SER A 116 -3.69 13.82 -5.50
N LEU A 117 -2.95 12.77 -5.15
CA LEU A 117 -3.43 11.72 -4.26
C LEU A 117 -2.89 11.94 -2.84
N PRO A 118 -3.72 11.77 -1.80
CA PRO A 118 -3.29 11.93 -0.43
C PRO A 118 -2.36 10.80 0.00
N ALA A 119 -1.46 11.11 0.94
CA ALA A 119 -0.52 10.16 1.54
C ALA A 119 -1.24 8.92 2.10
N PHE A 120 -0.56 7.78 2.02
CA PHE A 120 -1.00 6.49 2.55
C PHE A 120 -2.27 5.91 1.91
N LEU A 121 -2.74 6.48 0.81
CA LEU A 121 -3.86 5.93 0.04
C LEU A 121 -3.48 4.59 -0.61
N LYS A 122 -4.36 3.58 -0.53
CA LYS A 122 -4.09 2.25 -1.13
C LYS A 122 -4.13 2.31 -2.64
N VAL A 123 -3.13 1.69 -3.25
CA VAL A 123 -3.07 1.45 -4.69
C VAL A 123 -2.64 0.02 -4.96
N GLN A 124 -3.03 -0.49 -6.11
CA GLN A 124 -2.58 -1.76 -6.64
C GLN A 124 -1.48 -1.50 -7.66
N SER A 125 -0.25 -1.91 -7.35
CA SER A 125 0.85 -1.79 -8.30
C SER A 125 0.55 -2.62 -9.54
N GLY A 126 0.83 -2.06 -10.71
CA GLY A 126 0.73 -2.73 -12.01
C GLY A 126 2.11 -3.01 -12.56
N TYR A 127 2.46 -2.35 -13.65
CA TYR A 127 3.73 -2.53 -14.37
C TYR A 127 4.54 -1.23 -14.40
N ILE A 128 5.81 -1.34 -14.79
CA ILE A 128 6.69 -0.20 -15.04
C ILE A 128 6.94 -0.13 -16.55
N GLU A 129 6.79 1.05 -17.15
CA GLU A 129 7.07 1.25 -18.56
C GLU A 129 7.65 2.66 -18.77
N SER A 130 8.75 2.74 -19.52
CA SER A 130 9.35 4.02 -19.90
C SER A 130 9.62 4.96 -18.71
N GLY A 131 10.12 4.40 -17.60
CA GLY A 131 10.47 5.15 -16.39
C GLY A 131 9.28 5.63 -15.57
N ARG A 132 8.09 5.07 -15.79
CA ARG A 132 6.89 5.34 -15.00
C ARG A 132 6.33 4.05 -14.41
N GLU A 133 5.88 4.13 -13.18
CA GLU A 133 5.13 3.07 -12.52
C GLU A 133 3.63 3.32 -12.69
N TYR A 134 2.92 2.31 -13.18
CA TYR A 134 1.48 2.31 -13.42
C TYR A 134 0.78 1.52 -12.32
N PHE A 135 -0.39 1.99 -11.89
CA PHE A 135 -1.14 1.38 -10.79
C PHE A 135 -2.64 1.72 -10.87
N THR A 136 -3.46 0.97 -10.15
CA THR A 136 -4.90 1.23 -9.98
C THR A 136 -5.14 1.83 -8.59
N ILE A 137 -5.95 2.90 -8.53
CA ILE A 137 -6.33 3.56 -7.27
C ILE A 137 -7.42 2.74 -6.60
N LEU A 138 -7.25 2.36 -5.32
CA LEU A 138 -8.19 1.47 -4.63
C LEU A 138 -9.11 2.17 -3.61
N GLU A 139 -8.78 3.41 -3.23
CA GLU A 139 -9.49 4.18 -2.21
C GLU A 139 -9.68 5.65 -2.67
N GLY A 140 -10.59 6.37 -2.02
CA GLY A 140 -10.82 7.79 -2.23
C GLY A 140 -11.62 8.13 -3.49
N GLN A 141 -11.68 9.42 -3.83
CA GLN A 141 -12.53 9.93 -4.91
C GLN A 141 -12.17 9.40 -6.32
N TYR A 142 -10.92 8.97 -6.52
CA TYR A 142 -10.43 8.42 -7.80
C TYR A 142 -10.41 6.90 -7.82
N LYS A 143 -11.07 6.23 -6.86
CA LYS A 143 -11.13 4.76 -6.79
C LYS A 143 -11.55 4.14 -8.12
N GLY A 144 -10.84 3.08 -8.52
CA GLY A 144 -11.05 2.33 -9.75
C GLY A 144 -10.34 2.91 -10.98
N GLN A 145 -9.79 4.13 -10.90
CA GLN A 145 -9.05 4.72 -12.01
C GLN A 145 -7.61 4.18 -12.08
N LYS A 146 -7.09 4.03 -13.30
CA LYS A 146 -5.66 3.78 -13.52
C LYS A 146 -4.90 5.10 -13.51
N ALA A 147 -3.73 5.07 -12.89
CA ALA A 147 -2.82 6.19 -12.78
C ALA A 147 -1.38 5.76 -13.01
N SER A 148 -0.50 6.75 -13.19
CA SER A 148 0.94 6.54 -13.26
C SER A 148 1.71 7.65 -12.57
N VAL A 149 2.89 7.31 -12.05
CA VAL A 149 3.85 8.27 -11.50
C VAL A 149 5.24 7.99 -12.09
N SER A 150 6.06 9.02 -12.26
CA SER A 150 7.47 8.80 -12.61
C SER A 150 8.18 8.07 -11.48
N LEU A 151 9.13 7.21 -11.84
CA LEU A 151 10.02 6.60 -10.87
C LEU A 151 10.83 7.65 -10.12
N ASP A 152 11.42 7.26 -9.00
CA ASP A 152 12.22 8.15 -8.20
C ASP A 152 13.64 8.27 -8.71
N ASN A 153 13.89 9.28 -9.54
CA ASN A 153 15.22 9.58 -10.07
C ASN A 153 16.27 9.80 -8.97
N ALA A 154 15.86 10.29 -7.79
CA ALA A 154 16.78 10.48 -6.66
C ALA A 154 17.16 9.15 -5.97
N ASN A 155 16.35 8.09 -6.17
CA ASN A 155 16.54 6.77 -5.59
C ASN A 155 16.77 5.73 -6.69
N ASN A 156 17.70 6.01 -7.62
CA ASN A 156 18.12 5.10 -8.69
C ASN A 156 16.98 4.57 -9.59
N GLY A 157 15.87 5.32 -9.72
CA GLY A 157 14.73 4.88 -10.52
C GLY A 157 13.85 3.85 -9.81
N ASN A 158 13.92 3.74 -8.48
CA ASN A 158 13.03 2.87 -7.71
C ASN A 158 11.58 3.41 -7.67
N SER A 159 10.65 2.52 -7.31
CA SER A 159 9.24 2.88 -7.05
C SER A 159 9.13 3.98 -5.99
N ARG A 160 8.19 4.92 -6.21
CA ARG A 160 7.81 5.93 -5.20
C ARG A 160 6.78 5.40 -4.22
N LEU A 161 6.11 4.30 -4.55
CA LEU A 161 5.03 3.75 -3.77
C LEU A 161 5.61 2.98 -2.57
N LEU A 162 5.01 3.19 -1.40
CA LEU A 162 5.48 2.57 -0.17
C LEU A 162 5.00 1.12 -0.07
N ALA A 163 5.84 0.28 0.51
CA ALA A 163 5.46 -1.01 1.06
C ALA A 163 4.95 -0.85 2.50
N ASP A 164 4.18 -1.84 2.99
CA ASP A 164 3.98 -2.10 4.41
C ASP A 164 3.40 -0.95 5.28
N VAL A 165 2.55 -0.09 4.70
CA VAL A 165 1.80 0.88 5.50
C VAL A 165 0.69 0.17 6.28
N LYS A 166 0.76 0.24 7.61
CA LYS A 166 -0.30 -0.23 8.50
C LYS A 166 -1.34 0.86 8.71
N HIS A 167 -2.55 0.62 8.24
CA HIS A 167 -3.71 1.46 8.56
C HIS A 167 -4.27 1.13 9.94
N GLU A 168 -4.81 2.15 10.58
CA GLU A 168 -5.51 2.05 11.85
C GLU A 168 -7.02 1.86 11.61
N PRO A 169 -7.74 1.27 12.57
CA PRO A 169 -9.20 1.23 12.51
C PRO A 169 -9.80 2.64 12.46
N LEU A 170 -11.07 2.70 12.08
CA LEU A 170 -11.82 3.94 11.96
C LEU A 170 -11.75 4.78 13.23
N ILE A 171 -11.66 6.09 13.07
CA ILE A 171 -11.59 7.02 14.20
C ILE A 171 -12.95 7.64 14.51
N HIS A 172 -13.28 7.74 15.79
CA HIS A 172 -14.48 8.41 16.27
C HIS A 172 -14.15 9.81 16.78
N LEU A 173 -14.83 10.80 16.24
CA LEU A 173 -14.72 12.20 16.62
C LEU A 173 -16.07 12.70 17.12
N ARG A 174 -16.06 13.66 18.04
CA ARG A 174 -17.28 14.34 18.47
C ARG A 174 -17.11 15.84 18.34
N TYR A 175 -18.09 16.53 17.75
CA TYR A 175 -18.12 17.98 17.68
C TYR A 175 -19.29 18.52 18.51
N SER A 176 -18.98 19.41 19.45
CA SER A 176 -19.97 20.11 20.28
C SER A 176 -20.28 21.48 19.68
N ILE A 177 -21.53 21.66 19.22
CA ILE A 177 -22.00 22.91 18.60
C ILE A 177 -21.97 24.04 19.65
N SER A 178 -22.42 23.75 20.87
CA SER A 178 -22.52 24.78 21.94
C SER A 178 -21.15 25.23 22.45
N GLN A 179 -20.19 24.30 22.59
CA GLN A 179 -18.87 24.61 23.13
C GLN A 179 -17.85 25.00 22.05
N LYS A 180 -18.20 24.83 20.77
CA LYS A 180 -17.30 24.99 19.61
C LYS A 180 -16.01 24.21 19.79
N LYS A 181 -16.14 22.92 20.10
CA LYS A 181 -15.00 22.02 20.37
C LYS A 181 -15.09 20.72 19.58
N LEU A 182 -13.98 20.37 18.94
CA LEU A 182 -13.75 19.02 18.42
C LEU A 182 -13.10 18.17 19.52
N ILE A 183 -13.56 16.94 19.66
CA ILE A 183 -13.13 16.00 20.70
C ILE A 183 -12.66 14.73 20.01
N ILE A 184 -11.43 14.31 20.33
CA ILE A 184 -10.81 13.09 19.81
C ILE A 184 -10.21 12.32 20.98
N GLY A 185 -10.88 11.25 21.41
CA GLY A 185 -10.59 10.59 22.68
C GLY A 185 -10.69 11.59 23.83
N ASN A 186 -9.61 11.73 24.62
CA ASN A 186 -9.55 12.66 25.76
C ASN A 186 -9.11 14.08 25.39
N LYS A 187 -8.71 14.33 24.14
CA LYS A 187 -8.24 15.65 23.70
C LYS A 187 -9.41 16.50 23.18
N LYS A 188 -9.33 17.80 23.48
CA LYS A 188 -10.29 18.81 23.02
C LYS A 188 -9.53 19.89 22.25
N TYR A 189 -10.07 20.28 21.10
CA TYR A 189 -9.51 21.30 20.22
C TYR A 189 -10.53 22.41 20.04
N LYS A 190 -10.08 23.67 20.08
CA LYS A 190 -10.95 24.81 19.77
C LYS A 190 -11.29 24.76 18.29
N ALA A 191 -12.58 24.85 18.01
CA ALA A 191 -13.11 24.89 16.67
C ALA A 191 -14.04 26.10 16.52
N THR A 192 -14.46 26.37 15.30
CA THR A 192 -15.56 27.28 14.99
C THR A 192 -16.35 26.70 13.82
N ASP A 193 -17.60 27.11 13.71
CA ASP A 193 -18.47 26.89 12.56
C ASP A 193 -19.08 28.25 12.15
N HIS A 194 -20.09 28.24 11.28
CA HIS A 194 -20.79 29.44 10.83
C HIS A 194 -22.22 29.46 11.36
N ALA A 195 -22.62 30.58 11.98
CA ALA A 195 -23.90 30.70 12.68
C ALA A 195 -25.11 30.60 11.75
N GLU A 196 -24.99 31.09 10.51
CA GLU A 196 -26.08 31.07 9.52
C GLU A 196 -26.24 29.71 8.84
N THR A 197 -25.23 28.85 8.93
CA THR A 197 -25.24 27.51 8.32
C THR A 197 -24.87 26.45 9.37
N PRO A 198 -25.66 26.34 10.45
CA PRO A 198 -25.30 25.50 11.59
C PRO A 198 -25.19 24.02 11.21
N TRP A 199 -24.41 23.30 11.99
CA TRP A 199 -24.40 21.84 11.94
C TRP A 199 -25.69 21.27 12.52
N LYS A 200 -26.22 20.23 11.89
CA LYS A 200 -27.34 19.46 12.45
C LYS A 200 -26.74 18.35 13.31
N LYS A 201 -27.41 18.01 14.41
CA LYS A 201 -27.02 16.87 15.23
C LYS A 201 -27.16 15.59 14.43
N GLY A 202 -26.23 14.66 14.62
CA GLY A 202 -26.23 13.41 13.88
C GLY A 202 -24.83 12.82 13.75
N ARG A 203 -24.75 11.76 12.95
CA ARG A 203 -23.49 11.08 12.62
C ARG A 203 -23.19 11.28 11.15
N TYR A 204 -21.95 11.67 10.88
CA TYR A 204 -21.45 11.94 9.55
C TYR A 204 -20.17 11.14 9.34
N ASP A 205 -19.98 10.57 8.17
CA ASP A 205 -18.70 10.00 7.81
C ASP A 205 -17.69 11.12 7.52
N ILE A 206 -16.42 10.86 7.84
CA ILE A 206 -15.29 11.72 7.51
C ILE A 206 -14.51 11.02 6.41
N GLU A 207 -14.42 11.66 5.25
CA GLU A 207 -13.78 11.13 4.05
C GLU A 207 -12.27 11.33 4.06
N LEU A 208 -11.56 10.56 3.24
CA LEU A 208 -10.17 10.85 2.86
C LEU A 208 -10.07 12.25 2.25
N PRO A 209 -8.94 12.96 2.43
CA PRO A 209 -8.73 14.22 1.73
C PRO A 209 -8.84 14.03 0.22
N ASP A 210 -9.61 14.90 -0.42
CA ASP A 210 -9.92 14.82 -1.85
C ASP A 210 -8.85 15.51 -2.69
N TYR A 211 -8.49 16.75 -2.35
CA TYR A 211 -7.45 17.51 -3.04
C TYR A 211 -6.76 18.51 -2.10
N PRO A 212 -5.60 19.07 -2.46
CA PRO A 212 -4.94 20.11 -1.66
C PRO A 212 -5.70 21.45 -1.79
N HIS A 213 -6.43 21.84 -0.74
CA HIS A 213 -7.27 23.04 -0.74
C HIS A 213 -6.43 24.33 -0.63
N LEU A 214 -6.64 25.28 -1.55
CA LEU A 214 -5.91 26.55 -1.61
C LEU A 214 -6.06 27.39 -0.33
N GLY A 215 -7.22 27.33 0.34
CA GLY A 215 -7.44 28.04 1.60
C GLY A 215 -6.48 27.63 2.73
N GLY A 216 -5.86 26.46 2.62
CA GLY A 216 -4.85 25.99 3.56
C GLY A 216 -3.47 26.66 3.40
N GLU A 217 -3.17 27.24 2.23
CA GLU A 217 -1.86 27.82 1.90
C GLU A 217 -1.45 28.94 2.88
N TYR A 218 -2.42 29.73 3.33
CA TYR A 218 -2.22 30.81 4.30
C TYR A 218 -1.71 30.33 5.67
N TYR A 219 -1.78 29.03 5.94
CA TYR A 219 -1.47 28.46 7.25
C TYR A 219 -0.32 27.44 7.21
N GLU A 220 0.30 27.19 6.04
CA GLU A 220 1.34 26.16 5.89
C GLU A 220 2.59 26.42 6.75
N ASN A 221 2.90 27.69 7.00
CA ASN A 221 3.99 28.10 7.89
C ASN A 221 3.75 27.73 9.37
N ARG A 222 2.50 27.50 9.76
CA ARG A 222 2.08 27.13 11.12
C ARG A 222 1.68 25.66 11.22
N SER A 223 1.17 25.09 10.13
CA SER A 223 0.85 23.68 10.00
C SER A 223 1.10 23.19 8.58
N PHE A 224 2.14 22.37 8.44
CA PHE A 224 2.53 21.73 7.18
C PHE A 224 1.39 20.99 6.47
N ARG A 225 0.35 20.54 7.18
CA ARG A 225 -0.81 19.80 6.64
C ARG A 225 -2.03 20.65 6.34
N ALA A 226 -1.92 21.98 6.40
CA ALA A 226 -3.06 22.88 6.35
C ALA A 226 -3.93 22.77 5.08
N LYS A 227 -3.37 22.31 3.95
CA LYS A 227 -4.10 22.08 2.70
C LYS A 227 -4.89 20.78 2.65
N SER A 228 -4.67 19.88 3.59
CA SER A 228 -5.35 18.58 3.63
C SER A 228 -6.63 18.70 4.44
N TRP A 229 -7.77 18.84 3.78
CA TRP A 229 -9.08 18.94 4.43
C TRP A 229 -9.83 17.62 4.29
N PHE A 230 -10.63 17.27 5.28
CA PHE A 230 -11.40 16.02 5.27
C PHE A 230 -12.88 16.36 5.06
N ARG A 231 -13.47 15.93 3.94
CA ARG A 231 -14.89 16.16 3.68
C ARG A 231 -15.73 15.39 4.69
N VAL A 232 -16.89 15.95 5.06
CA VAL A 232 -17.78 15.39 6.05
C VAL A 232 -19.17 15.23 5.46
N GLY A 233 -19.63 13.98 5.32
CA GLY A 233 -21.01 13.66 4.94
C GLY A 233 -21.25 13.13 3.52
N HIS A 234 -20.22 12.89 2.70
CA HIS A 234 -20.31 12.41 1.30
C HIS A 234 -20.93 13.40 0.30
N ASP A 235 -21.35 14.57 0.74
CA ASP A 235 -21.93 15.60 -0.11
C ASP A 235 -21.57 17.04 0.34
N GLY A 236 -21.78 17.98 -0.58
CA GLY A 236 -21.61 19.41 -0.33
C GLY A 236 -20.17 19.88 -0.07
N GLU A 237 -20.06 21.07 0.50
CA GLU A 237 -18.79 21.77 0.74
C GLU A 237 -18.44 21.86 2.23
N ARG A 238 -18.80 20.85 3.01
CA ARG A 238 -18.51 20.81 4.45
C ARG A 238 -17.30 19.96 4.76
N TYR A 239 -16.31 20.58 5.41
CA TYR A 239 -15.04 19.94 5.74
C TYR A 239 -14.69 20.08 7.22
N LEU A 240 -13.90 19.15 7.70
CA LEU A 240 -13.04 19.32 8.86
C LEU A 240 -11.68 19.83 8.37
N HIS A 241 -11.32 21.04 8.76
CA HIS A 241 -10.05 21.66 8.37
C HIS A 241 -9.53 22.63 9.44
N THR A 242 -8.43 23.32 9.15
CA THR A 242 -7.86 24.37 10.00
C THR A 242 -7.98 25.75 9.38
N GLY A 243 -8.06 26.79 10.20
CA GLY A 243 -8.08 28.20 9.75
C GLY A 243 -8.62 29.18 10.79
N SER A 244 -8.67 30.47 10.44
CA SER A 244 -9.20 31.51 11.33
C SER A 244 -10.71 31.74 11.22
N HIS A 245 -11.34 31.36 10.10
CA HIS A 245 -12.76 31.56 9.83
C HIS A 245 -13.40 30.32 9.17
N SER A 246 -14.72 30.18 9.32
CA SER A 246 -15.53 29.12 8.71
C SER A 246 -16.64 29.72 7.87
N LEU A 247 -16.96 29.10 6.74
CA LEU A 247 -18.16 29.37 5.93
C LEU A 247 -19.16 28.19 5.98
N GLY A 248 -19.17 27.44 7.08
CA GLY A 248 -20.07 26.29 7.31
C GLY A 248 -19.35 24.97 7.61
N CYS A 249 -18.02 24.98 7.54
CA CYS A 249 -17.14 23.88 7.94
C CYS A 249 -16.97 23.78 9.47
N ILE A 250 -16.36 22.69 9.93
CA ILE A 250 -15.76 22.63 11.27
C ILE A 250 -14.30 23.04 11.12
N THR A 251 -14.00 24.25 11.56
CA THR A 251 -12.66 24.85 11.40
C THR A 251 -11.93 24.84 12.74
N ILE A 252 -10.81 24.13 12.82
CA ILE A 252 -9.91 24.14 13.97
C ILE A 252 -9.12 25.45 13.99
N THR A 253 -9.29 26.24 15.05
CA THR A 253 -8.65 27.56 15.17
C THR A 253 -7.26 27.49 15.81
N GLU A 254 -6.95 26.38 16.46
CA GLU A 254 -5.60 26.04 16.96
C GLU A 254 -4.74 25.44 15.83
N ILE A 255 -4.36 26.27 14.86
CA ILE A 255 -3.73 25.85 13.59
C ILE A 255 -2.53 24.92 13.79
N GLU A 256 -1.70 25.18 14.78
CA GLU A 256 -0.47 24.46 15.14
C GLU A 256 -0.77 23.01 15.56
N LYS A 257 -2.00 22.74 16.02
CA LYS A 257 -2.45 21.40 16.39
C LYS A 257 -2.99 20.61 15.19
N TRP A 258 -3.14 21.22 14.02
CA TRP A 258 -3.73 20.56 12.86
C TRP A 258 -2.90 19.35 12.38
N ASN A 259 -1.57 19.44 12.40
CA ASN A 259 -0.71 18.30 12.07
C ASN A 259 -1.00 17.08 12.95
N GLU A 260 -1.30 17.29 14.24
CA GLU A 260 -1.64 16.21 15.17
C GLU A 260 -2.97 15.54 14.77
N ILE A 261 -3.99 16.35 14.45
CA ILE A 261 -5.32 15.86 14.03
C ILE A 261 -5.20 15.11 12.70
N TYR A 262 -4.51 15.69 11.72
CA TYR A 262 -4.24 15.08 10.42
C TYR A 262 -3.57 13.71 10.56
N ASN A 263 -2.51 13.61 11.38
CA ASN A 263 -1.76 12.36 11.54
C ASN A 263 -2.62 11.21 12.09
N LYS A 264 -3.62 11.53 12.93
CA LYS A 264 -4.59 10.53 13.42
C LYS A 264 -5.60 10.11 12.35
N LEU A 265 -6.05 11.07 11.53
CA LEU A 265 -7.06 10.82 10.51
C LEU A 265 -6.50 10.07 9.30
N ILE A 266 -5.35 10.49 8.77
CA ILE A 266 -4.87 10.04 7.46
C ILE A 266 -4.54 8.54 7.39
N LYS A 267 -4.20 7.91 8.53
CA LYS A 267 -3.94 6.47 8.63
C LYS A 267 -5.16 5.64 9.02
N ALA A 268 -6.24 6.27 9.47
CA ALA A 268 -7.46 5.57 9.87
C ALA A 268 -8.27 5.13 8.64
N ARG A 269 -8.96 4.00 8.73
CA ARG A 269 -9.86 3.49 7.67
C ARG A 269 -11.15 2.93 8.24
N LYS A 270 -12.28 3.38 7.71
CA LYS A 270 -13.62 2.84 7.97
C LYS A 270 -13.88 1.49 7.28
N GLY A 271 -13.14 1.19 6.21
CA GLY A 271 -13.30 -0.05 5.44
C GLY A 271 -14.30 0.06 4.29
N ASP A 272 -14.87 1.25 4.05
CA ASP A 272 -15.73 1.55 2.88
C ASP A 272 -14.93 2.10 1.68
N PHE A 273 -13.60 2.09 1.77
CA PHE A 273 -12.65 2.60 0.78
C PHE A 273 -12.72 4.12 0.51
N LEU A 274 -13.46 4.88 1.32
CA LEU A 274 -13.60 6.33 1.14
C LEU A 274 -13.37 7.11 2.44
N SER A 275 -13.78 6.54 3.57
CA SER A 275 -13.84 7.23 4.85
C SER A 275 -12.74 6.79 5.81
N VAL A 276 -12.29 7.75 6.61
CA VAL A 276 -11.31 7.55 7.69
C VAL A 276 -11.98 7.36 9.05
N GLY A 277 -13.20 7.84 9.22
CA GLY A 277 -13.86 7.82 10.53
C GLY A 277 -15.29 8.34 10.52
N VAL A 278 -15.82 8.55 11.71
CA VAL A 278 -17.17 9.07 11.96
C VAL A 278 -17.09 10.27 12.89
N LEU A 279 -17.77 11.34 12.51
CA LEU A 279 -18.04 12.52 13.31
C LEU A 279 -19.45 12.44 13.91
N GLU A 280 -19.55 12.48 15.23
CA GLU A 280 -20.81 12.70 15.94
C GLU A 280 -20.94 14.19 16.28
N VAL A 281 -21.93 14.85 15.68
CA VAL A 281 -22.28 16.23 16.02
C VAL A 281 -23.30 16.21 17.14
N VAL A 282 -22.97 16.89 18.23
CA VAL A 282 -23.77 16.98 19.46
C VAL A 282 -24.06 18.42 19.86
N ASP A 283 -24.98 18.53 20.81
CA ASP A 283 -25.61 19.74 21.37
C ASP A 283 -26.75 20.34 20.57
#